data_AF-A0A7R9PDZ1-F1
#
_entry.id   AF-A0A7R9PDZ1-F1
#
_cell.length_a   1.000
_cell.length_b   1.000
_cell.length_c   1.000
_cell.angle_alpha   90.00
_cell.angle_beta   90.00
_cell.angle_gamma   90.00
#
_symmetry.space_group_name_H-M   'P 1'
#
loop_
_entity.id
_entity.type
_entity.pdbx_description
1 polymer ?
#
loop_
_entity_poly.entity_id
_entity_poly.type
_entity_poly.pdbx_seq_one_letter_code
_entity_poly.pdbx_strand_id
1 'polypeptide(L)'
;MILNKEDASYSLMLEVQTPIDNVLIQSDVPLDLLDVERNSAVVSYSDCDPSSGNYLLATYRCQMNTTRLELKIRTIEGQHGTLRAYVTPLVQPKCCQVRMYQIKPLSLHTRSHSYDLMRPYNILGLKGAFSLAEIHSWVSFCLPEIPEKPTTAVNDDSIAHTLKLLHPKLEAQLELSKKITLLEALKELEAHEGDSSCLIPEYRDILEKEKLLQAEYKKQPAHLDRLYGKFTNKNNTLS
;
A
#
# COMPACT_ATOMS: atom_id res chain seq x y z
N MET A 1 9.82 4.39 9.81
CA MET A 1 9.97 4.77 8.39
C MET A 1 8.86 4.08 7.63
N ILE A 2 8.01 4.83 6.96
CA ILE A 2 6.81 4.33 6.25
C ILE A 2 6.87 4.86 4.82
N LEU A 3 6.55 4.02 3.82
CA LEU A 3 6.49 4.42 2.43
C LEU A 3 5.12 5.07 2.12
N ASN A 4 5.15 6.29 1.58
CA ASN A 4 3.98 6.97 1.05
C ASN A 4 3.78 6.58 -0.42
N LYS A 5 2.59 6.10 -0.76
CA LYS A 5 2.25 5.60 -2.10
C LYS A 5 2.04 6.72 -3.13
N GLU A 6 1.69 7.92 -2.67
CA GLU A 6 1.33 9.03 -3.55
C GLU A 6 2.56 9.74 -4.13
N ASP A 7 3.62 9.91 -3.33
CA ASP A 7 4.80 10.70 -3.69
C ASP A 7 6.10 9.87 -3.82
N ALA A 8 5.98 8.54 -3.74
CA ALA A 8 7.09 7.58 -3.78
C ALA A 8 8.24 7.97 -2.82
N SER A 9 7.88 8.48 -1.65
CA SER A 9 8.82 8.91 -0.62
C SER A 9 8.58 8.18 0.70
N TYR A 10 9.63 8.05 1.47
CA TYR A 10 9.57 7.53 2.82
C TYR A 10 9.44 8.66 3.84
N SER A 11 8.43 8.58 4.69
CA SER A 11 8.34 9.42 5.89
C SER A 11 9.07 8.73 7.05
N LEU A 12 10.15 9.36 7.51
CA LEU A 12 10.85 9.01 8.74
C LEU A 12 10.43 10.00 9.84
N MET A 13 9.74 9.50 10.86
CA MET A 13 9.36 10.26 12.04
C MET A 13 10.22 9.82 13.23
N LEU A 14 10.93 10.78 13.82
CA LEU A 14 11.74 10.61 15.01
C LEU A 14 11.06 11.35 16.17
N GLU A 15 10.87 10.66 17.29
CA GLU A 15 10.23 11.21 18.47
C GLU A 15 11.05 10.89 19.72
N VAL A 16 11.27 11.91 20.54
CA VAL A 16 12.01 11.84 21.80
C VAL A 16 11.23 12.58 22.88
N GLN A 17 11.30 12.12 24.13
CA GLN A 17 10.56 12.73 25.24
C GLN A 17 11.07 14.15 25.59
N THR A 18 12.34 14.43 25.33
CA THR A 18 12.99 15.73 25.53
C THR A 18 13.19 16.45 24.20
N PRO A 19 13.33 17.78 24.20
CA PRO A 19 13.68 18.52 23.00
C PRO A 19 14.91 17.94 22.30
N ILE A 20 14.88 17.90 20.97
CA ILE A 20 15.99 17.44 20.15
C ILE A 20 16.95 18.62 19.95
N ASP A 21 18.25 18.42 20.17
CA ASP A 21 19.30 19.42 19.85
C ASP A 21 19.63 19.33 18.36
N ASN A 22 20.03 18.13 17.92
CA ASN A 22 20.31 17.85 16.52
C ASN A 22 20.05 16.40 16.15
N VAL A 23 19.83 16.17 14.84
CA VAL A 23 19.78 14.86 14.22
C VAL A 23 20.75 14.82 13.06
N LEU A 24 21.70 13.90 13.08
CA LEU A 24 22.57 13.62 11.95
C LEU A 24 22.01 12.43 11.17
N ILE A 25 21.87 12.60 9.87
CA ILE A 25 21.46 11.59 8.91
C ILE A 25 22.69 11.20 8.09
N GLN A 26 23.03 9.92 8.11
CA GLN A 26 24.10 9.32 7.33
C GLN A 26 23.54 8.18 6.48
N SER A 27 23.93 8.13 5.21
CA SER A 27 23.56 7.05 4.30
C SER A 27 24.77 6.55 3.53
N ASP A 28 24.80 5.23 3.29
CA ASP A 28 25.71 4.53 2.38
C ASP A 28 25.12 4.36 0.96
N VAL A 29 23.90 4.87 0.73
CA VAL A 29 23.20 4.89 -0.55
C VAL A 29 22.84 6.35 -0.90
N PRO A 30 22.87 6.74 -2.19
CA PRO A 30 22.34 8.03 -2.63
C PRO A 30 20.84 8.14 -2.34
N LEU A 31 20.47 9.17 -1.59
CA LEU A 31 19.10 9.48 -1.18
C LEU A 31 18.88 10.97 -1.32
N ASP A 32 17.65 11.36 -1.68
CA ASP A 32 17.25 12.75 -1.67
C ASP A 32 16.45 13.04 -0.41
N LEU A 33 16.87 14.04 0.36
CA LEU A 33 16.12 14.57 1.48
C LEU A 33 15.20 15.67 0.96
N LEU A 34 13.89 15.48 1.14
CA LEU A 34 12.87 16.43 0.69
C LEU A 34 12.49 17.36 1.84
N ASP A 35 12.30 18.64 1.53
CA ASP A 35 11.84 19.62 2.49
C ASP A 35 10.39 19.33 2.94
N VAL A 36 10.16 19.49 4.24
CA VAL A 36 8.85 19.33 4.87
C VAL A 36 8.47 20.68 5.44
N GLU A 37 7.38 21.29 4.95
CA GLU A 37 6.96 22.64 5.36
C GLU A 37 6.74 22.79 6.88
N ARG A 38 6.35 21.69 7.55
CA ARG A 38 6.14 21.67 9.02
C ARG A 38 7.44 21.58 9.81
N ASN A 39 8.57 21.32 9.15
CA ASN A 39 9.87 21.17 9.79
C ASN A 39 10.58 22.52 9.86
N SER A 40 10.79 23.03 11.07
CA SER A 40 11.52 24.27 11.34
C SER A 40 13.02 24.07 11.60
N ALA A 41 13.52 22.84 11.45
CA ALA A 41 14.94 22.55 11.63
C ALA A 41 15.76 23.12 10.47
N VAL A 42 16.94 23.66 10.79
CA VAL A 42 17.90 24.09 9.78
C VAL A 42 18.70 22.87 9.32
N VAL A 43 18.72 22.64 8.01
CA VAL A 43 19.45 21.54 7.37
C VAL A 43 20.81 22.03 6.92
N SER A 44 21.87 21.30 7.26
CA SER A 44 23.20 21.51 6.70
C SER A 44 23.74 20.22 6.09
N TYR A 45 24.06 20.27 4.80
CA TYR A 45 24.70 19.17 4.10
C TYR A 45 26.21 19.25 4.28
N SER A 46 26.85 18.11 4.49
CA SER A 46 28.30 17.99 4.59
C SER A 46 28.82 17.22 3.38
N ASP A 47 29.94 17.68 2.84
CA ASP A 47 30.63 16.97 1.76
C ASP A 47 31.04 15.59 2.24
N CYS A 48 30.75 14.59 1.42
CA CYS A 48 31.08 13.20 1.71
C CYS A 48 32.42 12.86 1.05
N ASP A 49 33.38 12.34 1.83
CA ASP A 49 34.63 11.82 1.28
C ASP A 49 34.37 10.46 0.59
N PRO A 50 34.75 10.29 -0.70
CA PRO A 50 34.60 9.01 -1.41
C PRO A 50 35.23 7.82 -0.70
N SER A 51 36.26 8.03 0.13
CA SER A 51 36.93 6.96 0.87
C SER A 51 36.09 6.41 2.05
N SER A 52 35.13 7.21 2.53
CA SER A 52 34.36 6.91 3.74
C SER A 52 33.16 5.98 3.50
N GLY A 53 32.78 5.77 2.24
CA GLY A 53 31.59 4.99 1.87
C GLY A 53 30.26 5.69 2.21
N ASN A 54 30.28 6.96 2.58
CA ASN A 54 29.09 7.76 2.79
C ASN A 54 28.67 8.43 1.48
N TYR A 55 27.40 8.33 1.13
CA TYR A 55 26.80 9.04 0.00
C TYR A 55 26.05 10.29 0.44
N LEU A 56 25.57 10.33 1.68
CA LEU A 56 24.83 11.46 2.22
C LEU A 56 25.18 11.67 3.68
N LEU A 57 25.49 12.92 4.03
CA LEU A 57 25.63 13.42 5.39
C LEU A 57 24.84 14.72 5.52
N ALA A 58 23.79 14.71 6.33
CA ALA A 58 22.96 15.88 6.58
C ALA A 58 22.71 16.04 8.07
N THR A 59 22.88 17.24 8.59
CA THR A 59 22.58 17.57 9.99
C THR A 59 21.36 18.47 10.05
N TYR A 60 20.35 18.04 10.81
CA TYR A 60 19.17 18.81 11.14
C TYR A 60 19.36 19.39 12.54
N ARG A 61 19.44 20.71 12.63
CA ARG A 61 19.48 21.41 13.91
C ARG A 61 18.10 21.96 14.24
N CYS A 62 17.49 21.47 15.31
CA CYS A 62 16.20 21.93 15.76
C CYS A 62 16.38 23.24 16.55
N GLN A 63 15.73 24.33 16.11
CA GLN A 63 15.83 25.64 16.78
C GLN A 63 14.78 25.83 17.89
N MET A 64 13.67 25.12 17.80
CA MET A 64 12.57 25.16 18.75
C MET A 64 12.64 23.95 19.70
N ASN A 65 11.90 23.98 20.82
CA ASN A 65 11.75 22.85 21.74
C ASN A 65 10.94 21.70 21.11
N THR A 66 11.38 21.19 19.96
CA THR A 66 10.69 20.15 19.21
C THR A 66 11.10 18.78 19.75
N THR A 67 10.10 17.99 20.10
CA THR A 67 10.25 16.60 20.53
C THR A 67 10.09 15.63 19.35
N ARG A 68 9.57 16.12 18.22
CA ARG A 68 9.29 15.35 17.01
C ARG A 68 9.96 16.01 15.81
N LEU A 69 10.59 15.20 14.98
CA LEU A 69 11.17 15.59 13.70
C LEU A 69 10.65 14.65 12.61
N GLU A 70 10.06 15.23 11.56
CA GLU A 70 9.62 14.51 10.38
C GLU A 70 10.55 14.82 9.20
N LEU A 71 11.00 13.76 8.53
CA LEU A 71 11.90 13.79 7.40
C LEU A 71 11.26 13.02 6.25
N LYS A 72 11.25 13.61 5.04
CA LYS A 72 10.88 12.90 3.82
C LYS A 72 12.14 12.50 3.06
N ILE A 73 12.21 11.23 2.69
CA ILE A 73 13.38 10.62 2.07
C ILE A 73 12.95 9.94 0.79
N ARG A 74 13.54 10.31 -0.34
CA ARG A 74 13.32 9.62 -1.61
C ARG A 74 14.48 8.68 -1.89
N THR A 75 14.14 7.42 -2.17
CA THR A 75 15.09 6.37 -2.52
C THR A 75 15.12 6.14 -4.01
N ILE A 76 16.26 5.66 -4.53
CA ILE A 76 16.40 5.21 -5.92
C ILE A 76 16.24 3.69 -5.94
N GLU A 77 15.37 3.19 -6.82
CA GLU A 77 15.14 1.76 -6.98
C GLU A 77 16.38 1.03 -7.51
N GLY A 78 16.62 -0.19 -7.01
CA GLY A 78 17.77 -1.02 -7.36
C GLY A 78 19.00 -0.80 -6.47
N GLN A 79 19.05 0.28 -5.68
CA GLN A 79 20.10 0.50 -4.70
C GLN A 79 19.66 0.09 -3.30
N HIS A 80 20.58 -0.46 -2.52
CA HIS A 80 20.28 -0.96 -1.18
C HIS A 80 21.41 -0.64 -0.21
N GLY A 81 21.06 -0.48 1.07
CA GLY A 81 22.01 -0.13 2.10
C GLY A 81 21.34 0.28 3.40
N THR A 82 22.07 1.04 4.20
CA THR A 82 21.70 1.44 5.55
C THR A 82 21.68 2.96 5.71
N LEU A 83 20.51 3.44 6.12
CA LEU A 83 20.33 4.80 6.63
C LEU A 83 20.52 4.79 8.15
N ARG A 84 21.42 5.62 8.67
CA ARG A 84 21.64 5.82 10.10
C ARG A 84 21.17 7.21 10.51
N ALA A 85 20.35 7.28 11.54
CA ALA A 85 19.91 8.52 12.18
C ALA A 85 20.48 8.58 13.60
N TYR A 86 21.33 9.57 13.84
CA TYR A 86 21.94 9.85 15.14
C TYR A 86 21.15 10.98 15.79
N VAL A 87 20.43 10.68 16.87
CA VAL A 87 19.53 11.62 17.54
C VAL A 87 20.16 12.07 18.84
N THR A 88 20.39 13.37 18.97
CA THR A 88 20.98 13.99 20.16
C THR A 88 19.90 14.81 20.88
N PRO A 89 19.36 14.34 22.01
CA PRO A 89 18.47 15.14 22.84
C PRO A 89 19.20 16.25 23.60
N LEU A 90 18.46 17.31 23.93
CA LEU A 90 18.90 18.41 24.78
C LEU A 90 18.82 18.00 26.27
N VAL A 91 19.73 17.13 26.68
CA VAL A 91 19.88 16.64 28.06
C VAL A 91 21.31 16.79 28.54
N GLN A 92 21.49 16.84 29.86
CA GLN A 92 22.81 16.91 30.50
C GLN A 92 22.96 15.72 31.47
N PRO A 93 23.91 14.80 31.25
CA PRO A 93 24.96 14.78 30.22
C PRO A 93 24.41 14.54 28.80
N LYS A 94 25.11 15.07 27.77
CA LYS A 94 24.74 14.82 26.36
C LYS A 94 24.89 13.35 26.03
N CYS A 95 23.87 12.78 25.39
CA CYS A 95 23.91 11.43 24.84
C CYS A 95 23.46 11.47 23.38
N CYS A 96 23.83 10.44 22.61
CA CYS A 96 23.41 10.28 21.23
C CYS A 96 22.88 8.86 21.03
N GLN A 97 21.70 8.74 20.44
CA GLN A 97 21.12 7.44 20.10
C GLN A 97 21.15 7.23 18.59
N VAL A 98 21.68 6.08 18.17
CA VAL A 98 21.71 5.70 16.76
C VAL A 98 20.53 4.79 16.43
N ARG A 99 19.81 5.12 15.36
CA ARG A 99 18.78 4.27 14.76
C ARG A 99 19.19 3.92 13.34
N MET A 100 19.12 2.63 13.03
CA MET A 100 19.48 2.08 11.73
C MET A 100 18.23 1.63 10.99
N TYR A 101 18.09 2.06 9.75
CA TYR A 101 17.00 1.70 8.85
C TYR A 101 17.59 1.06 7.60
N GLN A 102 17.04 -0.09 7.20
CA GLN A 102 17.49 -0.80 6.01
C GLN A 102 16.71 -0.33 4.79
N ILE A 103 17.42 0.15 3.78
CA ILE A 103 16.87 0.50 2.48
C ILE A 103 16.98 -0.74 1.59
N LYS A 104 15.82 -1.24 1.19
CA LYS A 104 15.68 -2.48 0.42
C LYS A 104 15.94 -2.21 -1.06
N PRO A 105 16.49 -3.18 -1.83
CA PRO A 105 16.67 -3.03 -3.28
C PRO A 105 15.38 -2.64 -4.02
N LEU A 106 14.25 -3.23 -3.63
CA LEU A 106 12.92 -2.93 -4.15
C LEU A 106 12.15 -2.02 -3.18
N SER A 107 12.79 -0.94 -2.72
CA SER A 107 12.25 -0.04 -1.70
C SER A 107 10.90 0.59 -2.08
N LEU A 108 10.61 0.82 -3.35
CA LEU A 108 9.36 1.49 -3.76
C LEU A 108 8.17 0.53 -3.87
N HIS A 109 8.36 -0.74 -3.59
CA HIS A 109 7.28 -1.73 -3.60
C HIS A 109 6.50 -1.71 -2.27
N THR A 110 5.22 -2.05 -2.33
CA THR A 110 4.39 -2.24 -1.13
C THR A 110 3.62 -3.53 -1.25
N ARG A 111 3.42 -4.23 -0.13
CA ARG A 111 2.61 -5.44 -0.14
C ARG A 111 1.16 -5.08 -0.52
N SER A 112 0.66 -5.69 -1.58
CA SER A 112 -0.74 -5.60 -1.97
C SER A 112 -1.46 -6.92 -1.74
N HIS A 113 -2.74 -6.84 -1.33
CA HIS A 113 -3.59 -8.02 -1.15
C HIS A 113 -4.24 -8.50 -2.46
N SER A 114 -4.06 -7.74 -3.53
CA SER A 114 -4.57 -8.08 -4.86
C SER A 114 -3.61 -7.57 -5.92
N TYR A 115 -3.29 -8.42 -6.88
CA TYR A 115 -2.55 -8.08 -8.09
C TYR A 115 -3.47 -8.27 -9.31
N ASP A 116 -3.15 -7.55 -10.40
CA ASP A 116 -3.94 -7.53 -11.63
C ASP A 116 -3.50 -8.62 -12.61
N LEU A 117 -4.18 -9.76 -12.57
CA LEU A 117 -3.89 -10.92 -13.42
C LEU A 117 -4.00 -10.65 -14.94
N MET A 118 -4.61 -9.54 -15.37
CA MET A 118 -4.79 -9.22 -16.79
C MET A 118 -3.60 -8.47 -17.40
N ARG A 119 -2.66 -7.99 -16.58
CA ARG A 119 -1.42 -7.38 -17.06
C ARG A 119 -0.46 -8.48 -17.55
N PRO A 120 0.24 -8.30 -18.69
CA PRO A 120 1.31 -9.21 -19.05
C PRO A 120 2.43 -9.15 -18.01
N TYR A 121 2.78 -10.30 -17.43
CA TYR A 121 3.82 -10.43 -16.42
C TYR A 121 5.07 -11.08 -17.00
N ASN A 122 6.23 -10.47 -16.73
CA ASN A 122 7.51 -11.12 -16.95
C ASN A 122 7.74 -12.14 -15.82
N ILE A 123 7.96 -13.41 -16.17
CA ILE A 123 8.12 -14.51 -15.22
C ILE A 123 9.60 -14.90 -15.14
N LEU A 124 10.17 -14.84 -13.93
CA LEU A 124 11.51 -15.33 -13.63
C LEU A 124 11.40 -16.60 -12.77
N GLY A 125 11.89 -17.73 -13.29
CA GLY A 125 11.92 -19.00 -12.56
C GLY A 125 13.32 -19.28 -12.00
N LEU A 126 13.43 -19.40 -10.68
CA LEU A 126 14.67 -19.79 -10.00
C LEU A 126 14.55 -21.24 -9.51
N LYS A 127 15.51 -22.10 -9.87
CA LYS A 127 15.59 -23.50 -9.43
C LYS A 127 17.00 -23.79 -8.92
N GLY A 128 17.11 -24.51 -7.81
CA GLY A 128 18.39 -24.83 -7.20
C GLY A 128 18.23 -25.58 -5.87
N ALA A 129 19.36 -25.92 -5.25
CA ALA A 129 19.40 -26.55 -3.93
C ALA A 129 19.37 -25.47 -2.84
N PHE A 130 18.19 -24.92 -2.57
CA PHE A 130 17.96 -23.95 -1.50
C PHE A 130 16.75 -24.36 -0.66
N SER A 131 16.80 -24.06 0.63
CA SER A 131 15.72 -24.27 1.58
C SER A 131 14.70 -23.13 1.51
N LEU A 132 13.48 -23.38 2.01
CA LEU A 132 12.44 -22.35 2.12
C LEU A 132 12.90 -21.15 2.98
N ALA A 133 13.72 -21.40 4.01
CA ALA A 133 14.25 -20.36 4.89
C ALA A 133 15.24 -19.44 4.15
N GLU A 134 16.09 -19.99 3.29
CA GLU A 134 17.01 -19.21 2.47
C GLU A 134 16.26 -18.36 1.44
N ILE A 135 15.27 -18.93 0.73
CA ILE A 135 14.42 -18.17 -0.18
C ILE A 135 13.73 -17.04 0.57
N HIS A 136 13.11 -17.34 1.72
CA HIS A 136 12.41 -16.35 2.52
C HIS A 136 13.36 -15.23 2.99
N SER A 137 14.59 -15.57 3.38
CA SER A 137 15.61 -14.60 3.74
C SER A 137 15.97 -13.67 2.56
N TRP A 138 16.15 -14.23 1.35
CA TRP A 138 16.41 -13.43 0.15
C TRP A 138 15.24 -12.50 -0.18
N VAL A 139 14.01 -13.01 -0.13
CA VAL A 139 12.82 -12.20 -0.43
C VAL A 139 12.65 -11.10 0.63
N SER A 140 12.83 -11.42 1.93
CA SER A 140 12.80 -10.44 3.03
C SER A 140 13.92 -9.39 2.95
N PHE A 141 15.07 -9.76 2.36
CA PHE A 141 16.14 -8.83 2.06
C PHE A 141 15.78 -7.88 0.91
N CYS A 142 15.14 -8.39 -0.15
CA CYS A 142 14.83 -7.63 -1.35
C CYS A 142 13.60 -6.72 -1.23
N LEU A 143 12.56 -7.18 -0.54
CA LEU A 143 11.25 -6.52 -0.49
C LEU A 143 10.94 -5.95 0.91
N PRO A 144 10.26 -4.80 0.98
CA PRO A 144 9.73 -4.27 2.24
C PRO A 144 8.51 -5.07 2.73
N GLU A 145 8.16 -4.90 4.01
CA GLU A 145 6.93 -5.44 4.64
C GLU A 145 6.81 -6.98 4.69
N ILE A 146 7.94 -7.68 4.61
CA ILE A 146 8.01 -9.13 4.79
C ILE A 146 8.40 -9.44 6.23
N PRO A 147 7.61 -10.28 6.95
CA PRO A 147 7.96 -10.67 8.31
C PRO A 147 9.32 -11.38 8.32
N GLU A 148 10.12 -11.19 9.37
CA GLU A 148 11.46 -11.82 9.46
C GLU A 148 11.38 -13.34 9.64
N LYS A 149 10.30 -13.83 10.24
CA LYS A 149 10.06 -15.27 10.45
C LYS A 149 9.16 -15.83 9.36
N PRO A 150 9.55 -16.94 8.71
CA PRO A 150 8.67 -17.63 7.77
C PRO A 150 7.44 -18.12 8.53
N THR A 151 6.26 -17.64 8.15
CA THR A 151 4.99 -18.09 8.73
C THR A 151 4.69 -19.48 8.20
N THR A 152 4.71 -20.50 9.07
CA THR A 152 4.43 -21.91 8.75
C THR A 152 2.93 -22.25 8.66
N ALA A 153 2.03 -21.26 8.63
CA ALA A 153 0.60 -21.49 8.73
C ALA A 153 -0.15 -20.97 7.49
N VAL A 154 -0.54 -21.89 6.60
CA VAL A 154 -1.78 -21.70 5.85
C VAL A 154 -2.88 -22.00 6.85
N ASN A 155 -3.68 -20.99 7.22
CA ASN A 155 -4.81 -21.19 8.11
C ASN A 155 -5.98 -21.77 7.30
N ASP A 156 -6.42 -22.99 7.58
CA ASP A 156 -7.54 -23.64 6.90
C ASP A 156 -8.86 -22.84 7.04
N ASP A 157 -8.99 -22.02 8.10
CA ASP A 157 -10.13 -21.11 8.30
C ASP A 157 -10.15 -19.93 7.32
N SER A 158 -9.04 -19.67 6.62
CA SER A 158 -8.95 -18.57 5.65
C SER A 158 -9.94 -18.75 4.49
N ILE A 159 -10.27 -20.00 4.14
CA ILE A 159 -11.23 -20.32 3.08
C ILE A 159 -12.65 -20.00 3.55
N ALA A 160 -13.03 -20.43 4.76
CA ALA A 160 -14.34 -20.14 5.33
C ALA A 160 -14.53 -18.63 5.55
N HIS A 161 -13.49 -17.93 6.00
CA HIS A 161 -13.53 -16.49 6.20
C HIS A 161 -13.64 -15.71 4.89
N THR A 162 -12.89 -16.09 3.86
CA THR A 162 -12.99 -15.45 2.53
C THR A 162 -14.35 -15.69 1.88
N LEU A 163 -14.94 -16.87 2.03
CA LEU A 163 -16.31 -17.14 1.57
C LEU A 163 -17.36 -16.28 2.30
N LYS A 164 -17.21 -16.09 3.62
CA LYS A 164 -18.08 -15.18 4.40
C LYS A 164 -17.96 -13.72 3.94
N LEU A 165 -16.77 -13.28 3.56
CA LEU A 165 -16.54 -11.92 3.04
C LEU A 165 -17.06 -11.74 1.60
N LEU A 166 -17.18 -12.82 0.84
CA LEU A 166 -17.63 -12.77 -0.55
C LEU A 166 -19.15 -12.84 -0.69
N HIS A 167 -19.82 -13.60 0.18
CA HIS A 167 -21.27 -13.78 0.18
C HIS A 167 -22.06 -12.46 0.03
N PRO A 168 -21.87 -11.45 0.88
CA PRO A 168 -22.66 -10.21 0.79
C PRO A 168 -22.38 -9.43 -0.51
N LYS A 169 -21.18 -9.58 -1.09
CA LYS A 169 -20.81 -8.90 -2.34
C LYS A 169 -21.45 -9.55 -3.56
N LEU A 170 -21.57 -10.88 -3.57
CA LEU A 170 -22.28 -11.60 -4.65
C LEU A 170 -23.78 -11.37 -4.59
N GLU A 171 -24.35 -11.38 -3.39
CA GLU A 171 -25.78 -11.14 -3.16
C GLU A 171 -26.21 -9.74 -3.60
N ALA A 172 -25.46 -8.71 -3.21
CA ALA A 172 -25.70 -7.34 -3.65
C ALA A 172 -25.60 -7.18 -5.17
N GLN A 173 -24.68 -7.89 -5.83
CA GLN A 173 -24.52 -7.85 -7.29
C GLN A 173 -25.66 -8.55 -8.02
N LEU A 174 -26.13 -9.68 -7.50
CA LEU A 174 -27.27 -10.39 -8.05
C LEU A 174 -28.55 -9.54 -7.96
N GLU A 175 -28.77 -8.86 -6.84
CA GLU A 175 -29.89 -7.93 -6.69
C GLU A 175 -29.81 -6.74 -7.64
N LEU A 176 -28.62 -6.15 -7.81
CA LEU A 176 -28.41 -5.02 -8.71
C LEU A 176 -28.71 -5.39 -10.17
N SER A 177 -28.28 -6.58 -10.61
CA SER A 177 -28.55 -7.07 -11.96
C SER A 177 -30.05 -7.27 -12.20
N LYS A 178 -30.77 -7.88 -11.24
CA LYS A 178 -32.23 -8.04 -11.33
C LYS A 178 -32.94 -6.69 -11.46
N LYS A 179 -32.55 -5.70 -10.64
CA LYS A 179 -33.16 -4.35 -10.66
C LYS A 179 -33.00 -3.65 -12.01
N ILE A 180 -31.96 -3.94 -12.77
CA ILE A 180 -31.68 -3.25 -14.04
C ILE A 180 -32.33 -3.92 -15.23
N THR A 181 -32.39 -5.25 -15.25
CA THR A 181 -33.25 -5.95 -16.20
C THR A 181 -34.71 -5.50 -16.04
N LEU A 182 -35.16 -5.32 -14.80
CA LEU A 182 -36.47 -4.74 -14.49
C LEU A 182 -36.59 -3.28 -14.96
N LEU A 183 -35.57 -2.46 -14.74
CA LEU A 183 -35.54 -1.05 -15.14
C LEU A 183 -35.70 -0.86 -16.66
N GLU A 184 -35.03 -1.68 -17.47
CA GLU A 184 -35.16 -1.65 -18.93
C GLU A 184 -36.60 -1.94 -19.37
N ALA A 185 -37.22 -2.97 -18.80
CA ALA A 185 -38.62 -3.31 -19.06
C ALA A 185 -39.60 -2.22 -18.59
N LEU A 186 -39.35 -1.61 -17.43
CA LEU A 186 -40.20 -0.54 -16.88
C LEU A 186 -40.13 0.75 -17.72
N LYS A 187 -38.98 1.07 -18.30
CA LYS A 187 -38.84 2.22 -19.22
C LYS A 187 -39.58 2.06 -20.52
N GLU A 188 -39.58 0.85 -21.09
CA GLU A 188 -40.35 0.57 -22.30
C GLU A 188 -41.86 0.76 -22.06
N LEU A 189 -42.35 0.32 -20.89
CA LEU A 189 -43.74 0.53 -20.47
C LEU A 189 -44.07 2.01 -20.25
N GLU A 190 -43.20 2.78 -19.58
CA GLU A 190 -43.39 4.22 -19.38
C GLU A 190 -43.41 5.00 -20.70
N ALA A 191 -42.58 4.61 -21.67
CA ALA A 191 -42.55 5.24 -23.00
C ALA A 191 -43.83 5.00 -23.82
N HIS A 192 -44.56 3.92 -23.55
CA HIS A 192 -45.80 3.57 -24.25
C HIS A 192 -47.06 4.10 -23.58
N GLU A 193 -47.12 4.12 -22.25
CA GLU A 193 -48.34 4.49 -21.49
C GLU A 193 -48.30 5.90 -20.88
N GLY A 194 -47.13 6.55 -20.86
CA GLY A 194 -46.97 7.99 -20.58
C GLY A 194 -47.23 8.43 -19.13
N ASP A 195 -47.66 7.55 -18.23
CA ASP A 195 -47.93 7.90 -16.83
C ASP A 195 -47.58 6.75 -15.85
N SER A 196 -46.74 7.05 -14.85
CA SER A 196 -46.18 6.06 -13.89
C SER A 196 -47.03 5.87 -12.63
N SER A 197 -48.28 6.34 -12.65
CA SER A 197 -49.24 6.26 -11.54
C SER A 197 -49.81 4.84 -11.34
N CYS A 198 -49.80 4.01 -12.39
CA CYS A 198 -50.28 2.62 -12.39
C CYS A 198 -49.30 1.60 -11.78
N LEU A 199 -48.06 2.01 -11.50
CA LEU A 199 -46.98 1.13 -11.04
C LEU A 199 -46.92 1.02 -9.50
N ILE A 200 -46.57 -0.17 -9.02
CA ILE A 200 -46.35 -0.47 -7.59
C ILE A 200 -45.16 0.36 -7.07
N PRO A 201 -45.20 0.91 -5.85
CA PRO A 201 -44.18 1.82 -5.32
C PRO A 201 -42.75 1.29 -5.36
N GLU A 202 -42.54 -0.03 -5.23
CA GLU A 202 -41.20 -0.65 -5.37
C GLU A 202 -40.57 -0.43 -6.76
N TYR A 203 -41.38 -0.40 -7.81
CA TYR A 203 -40.90 -0.14 -9.18
C TYR A 203 -40.72 1.34 -9.46
N ARG A 204 -41.51 2.20 -8.81
CA ARG A 204 -41.30 3.66 -8.85
C ARG A 204 -39.96 4.04 -8.21
N ASP A 205 -39.64 3.42 -7.08
CA ASP A 205 -38.37 3.61 -6.39
C ASP A 205 -37.15 3.21 -7.25
N ILE A 206 -37.30 2.19 -8.08
CA ILE A 206 -36.28 1.74 -9.04
C ILE A 206 -36.14 2.73 -10.20
N LEU A 207 -37.24 3.30 -10.71
CA LEU A 207 -37.25 4.35 -11.74
C LEU A 207 -36.64 5.67 -11.22
N GLU A 208 -36.90 6.08 -9.99
CA GLU A 208 -36.29 7.28 -9.41
C GLU A 208 -34.77 7.12 -9.22
N LYS A 209 -34.33 5.91 -8.86
CA LYS A 209 -32.89 5.58 -8.65
C LYS A 209 -32.19 5.12 -9.93
N GLU A 210 -32.83 5.25 -11.09
CA GLU A 210 -32.37 4.78 -12.39
C GLU A 210 -30.92 5.20 -12.70
N LYS A 211 -30.60 6.49 -12.58
CA LYS A 211 -29.27 7.02 -12.91
C LYS A 211 -28.18 6.44 -12.02
N LEU A 212 -28.50 6.14 -10.76
CA LEU A 212 -27.56 5.58 -9.79
C LEU A 212 -27.37 4.08 -10.05
N LEU A 213 -28.45 3.33 -10.27
CA LEU A 213 -28.41 1.90 -10.59
C LEU A 213 -27.66 1.63 -11.90
N GLN A 214 -27.94 2.39 -12.96
CA GLN A 214 -27.22 2.27 -14.23
C GLN A 214 -25.72 2.62 -14.10
N ALA A 215 -25.38 3.59 -13.24
CA ALA A 215 -23.98 3.94 -12.98
C ALA A 215 -23.25 2.85 -12.18
N GLU A 216 -23.92 2.20 -11.23
CA GLU A 216 -23.34 1.06 -10.47
C GLU A 216 -23.22 -0.21 -11.33
N TYR A 217 -24.19 -0.47 -12.21
CA TYR A 217 -24.14 -1.63 -13.12
C TYR A 217 -23.12 -1.50 -14.23
N LYS A 218 -22.87 -0.29 -14.73
CA LYS A 218 -21.73 -0.07 -15.64
C LYS A 218 -20.39 -0.41 -14.99
N LYS A 219 -20.28 -0.35 -13.65
CA LYS A 219 -19.09 -0.77 -12.90
C LYS A 219 -19.08 -2.28 -12.59
N GLN A 220 -20.23 -2.96 -12.72
CA GLN A 220 -20.45 -4.36 -12.33
C GLN A 220 -19.75 -5.44 -13.18
N PRO A 221 -19.65 -5.39 -14.53
CA PRO A 221 -19.07 -6.50 -15.30
C PRO A 221 -17.61 -6.79 -14.91
N ALA A 222 -16.83 -5.74 -14.60
CA ALA A 222 -15.46 -5.87 -14.10
C ALA A 222 -15.37 -6.54 -12.71
N HIS A 223 -16.43 -6.48 -11.90
CA HIS A 223 -16.46 -7.10 -10.57
C HIS A 223 -16.93 -8.55 -10.61
N LEU A 224 -17.93 -8.89 -11.44
CA LEU A 224 -18.46 -10.25 -11.57
C LEU A 224 -17.51 -11.19 -12.34
N ASP A 225 -16.91 -10.75 -13.45
CA ASP A 225 -15.91 -11.56 -14.18
C ASP A 225 -14.68 -11.84 -13.30
N ARG A 226 -14.32 -10.88 -12.45
CA ARG A 226 -13.21 -11.00 -11.49
C ARG A 226 -13.55 -11.88 -10.28
N LEU A 227 -14.83 -12.05 -9.95
CA LEU A 227 -15.31 -12.99 -8.93
C LEU A 227 -15.42 -14.39 -9.52
N TYR A 228 -16.01 -14.55 -10.71
CA TYR A 228 -16.20 -15.83 -11.38
C TYR A 228 -14.85 -16.48 -11.73
N GLY A 229 -13.90 -15.73 -12.31
CA GLY A 229 -12.55 -16.23 -12.63
C GLY A 229 -11.73 -16.68 -11.41
N LYS A 230 -12.07 -16.21 -10.19
CA LYS A 230 -11.45 -16.69 -8.94
C LYS A 230 -11.98 -18.05 -8.48
N PHE A 231 -13.18 -18.43 -8.90
CA PHE A 231 -13.80 -19.71 -8.55
C PHE A 231 -13.59 -20.79 -9.61
N THR A 232 -13.67 -20.46 -10.89
CA THR A 232 -13.57 -21.48 -11.96
C THR A 232 -12.18 -22.11 -12.07
N ASN A 233 -11.11 -21.38 -11.69
CA ASN A 233 -9.75 -21.95 -11.67
C ASN A 233 -9.48 -22.92 -10.51
N LYS A 234 -10.41 -23.07 -9.55
CA LYS A 234 -10.25 -24.05 -8.44
C LYS A 234 -10.69 -25.47 -8.80
N ASN A 235 -11.50 -25.65 -9.85
CA ASN A 235 -12.11 -26.96 -10.15
C ASN A 235 -11.45 -27.75 -11.29
N ASN A 236 -10.46 -27.19 -11.99
CA ASN A 236 -9.83 -27.85 -13.15
C ASN A 236 -8.45 -28.48 -12.86
N THR A 237 -8.17 -28.80 -11.59
CA THR A 237 -6.90 -29.46 -11.15
C THR A 237 -7.13 -30.81 -10.47
N LEU A 238 -8.18 -31.54 -10.86
CA LEU A 238 -8.43 -32.93 -10.50
C LEU A 238 -8.65 -33.78 -11.77
N SER A 239 -7.56 -34.07 -12.47
CA SER A 239 -7.41 -35.21 -13.41
C SER A 239 -5.97 -35.30 -13.87
#